data_AF-A0A9P4TSQ5-F1
#
_entry.id   AF-A0A9P4TSQ5-F1
#
_cell.length_a   1.000
_cell.length_b   1.000
_cell.length_c   1.000
_cell.angle_alpha   90.00
_cell.angle_beta   90.00
_cell.angle_gamma   90.00
#
_symmetry.space_group_name_H-M   'P 1'
#
loop_
_entity.id
_entity.type
_entity.pdbx_description
1 polymer ?
#
loop_
_entity_poly.entity_id
_entity_poly.type
_entity_poly.pdbx_seq_one_letter_code
_entity_poly.pdbx_strand_id
1 'polypeptide(L)'
;MTTSILPMPQIRSNLKRAASEELGEGDWATKYSRHGRPIRKSAGKKSPDPAYVNVQVIEEELSDFEDGGPLSEEDTSEDELEERTPPPSRKRPAKKQKRAPSPTPPPLSPPPPEDLPSPRSSPQPGHLILGPAQRADFEPINLTFNIPVGFSGPLHLQLDLSNVPLRQNFAPVKTDELHVAPTPIKVVSLATDENAKGFLSFPPELRNKVYRFLFKDEKKFDFSQPDNFKCTSAFLRSCRQVYEEGRTILYGENQFYFERNKDMRRPFWAGERKEIGYKDLRLFLRLIGPTNTSYIRQIWICFDDAMPSATPHLKRAEERRYVYDGHLIECLHVLARDSRLKKITLAFWGRKHLAKTDMRFLEKLCNIKADEVEFKSPFQNPYWHPERIFPEVKTNIKKEMTRKVKMYNNEK
;
A
#
# COMPACT_ATOMS: atom_id res chain seq x y z
N MET A 1 -16.05 85.60 -10.67
CA MET A 1 -16.81 84.49 -10.07
C MET A 1 -16.02 83.21 -10.33
N THR A 2 -15.30 82.73 -9.32
CA THR A 2 -14.35 81.62 -9.39
C THR A 2 -14.59 80.74 -8.19
N THR A 3 -15.24 79.60 -8.40
CA THR A 3 -15.61 78.62 -7.36
C THR A 3 -14.52 77.56 -7.27
N SER A 4 -13.86 77.49 -6.10
CA SER A 4 -12.86 76.48 -5.75
C SER A 4 -13.53 75.18 -5.33
N ILE A 5 -13.14 74.06 -5.93
CA ILE A 5 -13.56 72.70 -5.56
C ILE A 5 -12.55 72.13 -4.56
N LEU A 6 -13.01 71.79 -3.35
CA LEU A 6 -12.24 71.05 -2.35
C LEU A 6 -12.41 69.53 -2.55
N PRO A 7 -11.37 68.71 -2.31
CA PRO A 7 -11.45 67.26 -2.48
C PRO A 7 -12.02 66.57 -1.24
N MET A 8 -12.84 65.53 -1.46
CA MET A 8 -13.36 64.65 -0.41
C MET A 8 -12.30 63.63 0.08
N PRO A 9 -12.36 63.22 1.36
CA PRO A 9 -11.49 62.18 1.91
C PRO A 9 -12.01 60.77 1.57
N GLN A 10 -11.12 59.91 1.05
CA GLN A 10 -11.40 58.48 0.88
C GLN A 10 -11.21 57.73 2.21
N ILE A 11 -12.32 57.25 2.78
CA ILE A 11 -12.32 56.30 3.91
C ILE A 11 -12.16 54.89 3.34
N ARG A 12 -10.98 54.26 3.51
CA ARG A 12 -10.76 52.84 3.23
C ARG A 12 -11.28 52.00 4.40
N SER A 13 -12.53 51.52 4.30
CA SER A 13 -13.07 50.52 5.22
C SER A 13 -12.63 49.11 4.77
N ASN A 14 -11.83 48.44 5.59
CA ASN A 14 -11.53 47.01 5.44
C ASN A 14 -12.76 46.20 5.89
N LEU A 15 -13.71 46.01 4.97
CA LEU A 15 -14.83 45.09 5.15
C LEU A 15 -14.32 43.64 5.11
N LYS A 16 -14.14 43.05 6.30
CA LYS A 16 -13.99 41.60 6.45
C LYS A 16 -15.29 40.94 5.98
N ARG A 17 -15.27 40.19 4.88
CA ARG A 17 -16.42 39.38 4.44
C ARG A 17 -16.85 38.45 5.58
N ALA A 18 -18.12 38.55 5.97
CA ALA A 18 -18.74 37.62 6.90
C ALA A 18 -18.71 36.19 6.33
N ALA A 19 -18.49 35.20 7.18
CA ALA A 19 -18.54 33.79 6.81
C ALA A 19 -19.99 33.40 6.46
N SER A 20 -20.16 32.55 5.44
CA SER A 20 -21.49 32.05 5.04
C SER A 20 -22.09 31.18 6.14
N GLU A 21 -23.34 31.45 6.52
CA GLU A 21 -24.11 30.70 7.53
C GLU A 21 -24.37 29.24 7.13
N GLU A 22 -24.31 28.91 5.84
CA GLU A 22 -24.63 27.55 5.34
C GLU A 22 -23.59 26.48 5.72
N LEU A 23 -22.42 26.86 6.24
CA LEU A 23 -21.31 25.93 6.47
C LEU A 23 -21.23 25.32 7.88
N GLY A 24 -22.14 25.68 8.79
CA GLY A 24 -22.23 25.14 10.14
C GLY A 24 -21.02 25.46 11.05
N GLU A 25 -21.26 25.65 12.33
CA GLU A 25 -20.20 25.86 13.32
C GLU A 25 -19.58 24.51 13.71
N GLY A 26 -18.55 24.07 12.97
CA GLY A 26 -17.85 22.80 13.25
C GLY A 26 -16.42 22.71 12.71
N ASP A 27 -15.84 21.52 12.73
CA ASP A 27 -14.49 21.22 12.19
C ASP A 27 -14.35 21.49 10.67
N TRP A 28 -15.47 21.75 10.01
CA TRP A 28 -15.59 22.13 8.60
C TRP A 28 -15.38 23.63 8.34
N ALA A 29 -15.25 24.45 9.40
CA ALA A 29 -15.02 25.88 9.26
C ALA A 29 -13.74 26.17 8.45
N THR A 30 -13.90 26.88 7.33
CA THR A 30 -12.80 27.24 6.42
C THR A 30 -12.04 28.44 6.99
N LYS A 31 -10.76 28.26 7.33
CA LYS A 31 -9.88 29.36 7.75
C LYS A 31 -9.05 29.84 6.57
N TYR A 32 -8.92 31.14 6.38
CA TYR A 32 -8.07 31.67 5.31
C TYR A 32 -6.63 31.86 5.81
N SER A 33 -5.67 31.41 5.01
CA SER A 33 -4.23 31.71 5.16
C SER A 33 -3.98 33.22 5.17
N ARG A 34 -2.82 33.64 5.66
CA ARG A 34 -2.36 35.05 5.58
C ARG A 34 -2.32 35.59 4.13
N HIS A 35 -2.29 34.69 3.14
CA HIS A 35 -2.32 35.01 1.70
C HIS A 35 -3.73 34.89 1.09
N GLY A 36 -4.78 34.81 1.90
CA GLY A 36 -6.18 34.72 1.44
C GLY A 36 -6.58 33.37 0.85
N ARG A 37 -5.73 32.34 0.93
CA ARG A 37 -6.09 30.98 0.47
C ARG A 37 -6.93 30.25 1.52
N PRO A 38 -8.10 29.70 1.18
CA PRO A 38 -8.88 28.89 2.11
C PRO A 38 -8.13 27.60 2.48
N ILE A 39 -7.99 27.36 3.78
CA ILE A 39 -7.39 26.17 4.40
C ILE A 39 -8.47 25.51 5.28
N ARG A 40 -8.77 24.24 5.00
CA ARG A 40 -9.63 23.43 5.87
C ARG A 40 -8.84 23.04 7.14
N LYS A 41 -9.47 23.12 8.33
CA LYS A 41 -8.81 22.80 9.62
C LYS A 41 -8.24 21.37 9.69
N SER A 42 -8.75 20.46 8.86
CA SER A 42 -8.31 19.06 8.76
C SER A 42 -7.23 18.80 7.70
N ALA A 43 -6.88 19.77 6.86
CA ALA A 43 -5.86 19.58 5.83
C ALA A 43 -4.50 19.29 6.48
N GLY A 44 -3.99 18.07 6.28
CA GLY A 44 -2.72 17.60 6.82
C GLY A 44 -2.73 17.13 8.28
N LYS A 45 -3.87 17.14 8.97
CA LYS A 45 -3.99 16.53 10.31
C LYS A 45 -4.43 15.08 10.19
N LYS A 46 -3.61 14.17 10.72
CA LYS A 46 -3.91 12.74 10.82
C LYS A 46 -5.26 12.58 11.54
N SER A 47 -6.21 11.89 10.93
CA SER A 47 -7.37 11.41 11.69
C SER A 47 -6.83 10.45 12.76
N PRO A 48 -7.06 10.71 14.05
CA PRO A 48 -6.55 9.85 15.13
C PRO A 48 -7.28 8.51 15.21
N ASP A 49 -8.22 8.23 14.29
CA ASP A 49 -9.01 7.01 14.33
C ASP A 49 -8.20 5.82 13.78
N PRO A 50 -7.81 4.84 14.63
CA PRO A 50 -7.06 3.67 14.21
C PRO A 50 -7.85 2.73 13.29
N ALA A 51 -9.13 3.02 13.02
CA ALA A 51 -10.00 2.23 12.15
C ALA A 51 -9.77 2.46 10.64
N TYR A 52 -9.08 3.53 10.24
CA TYR A 52 -8.87 3.85 8.82
C TYR A 52 -7.51 3.35 8.29
N VAL A 53 -7.53 2.75 7.10
CA VAL A 53 -6.32 2.31 6.38
C VAL A 53 -5.48 3.55 6.04
N ASN A 54 -4.29 3.63 6.63
CA ASN A 54 -3.44 4.81 6.53
C ASN A 54 -2.63 4.77 5.23
N VAL A 55 -2.99 5.59 4.24
CA VAL A 55 -2.32 5.65 2.92
C VAL A 55 -0.83 5.97 3.06
N GLN A 56 -0.44 6.69 4.11
CA GLN A 56 0.97 6.97 4.41
C GLN A 56 1.78 5.73 4.76
N VAL A 57 1.16 4.67 5.30
CA VAL A 57 1.86 3.39 5.53
C VAL A 57 2.25 2.75 4.20
N ILE A 58 1.42 2.89 3.17
CA ILE A 58 1.72 2.38 1.83
C ILE A 58 2.86 3.18 1.19
N GLU A 59 2.89 4.51 1.38
CA GLU A 59 3.96 5.38 0.87
C GLU A 59 5.28 5.18 1.66
N GLU A 60 5.22 5.08 2.99
CA GLU A 60 6.36 4.79 3.85
C GLU A 60 6.95 3.41 3.53
N GLU A 61 6.12 2.45 3.15
CA GLU A 61 6.58 1.11 2.78
C GLU A 61 7.17 1.07 1.37
N LEU A 62 6.67 1.89 0.43
CA LEU A 62 7.36 2.18 -0.84
C LEU A 62 8.74 2.80 -0.60
N SER A 63 8.92 3.58 0.48
CA SER A 63 10.24 4.05 0.91
C SER A 63 11.05 3.00 1.70
N ASP A 64 10.43 2.04 2.38
CA ASP A 64 11.14 0.90 2.98
C ASP A 64 11.69 -0.07 1.88
N PHE A 65 11.22 0.04 0.63
CA PHE A 65 11.92 -0.57 -0.53
C PHE A 65 13.22 0.16 -0.89
N GLU A 66 13.42 1.39 -0.43
CA GLU A 66 14.58 2.23 -0.73
C GLU A 66 15.79 1.92 0.16
N ASP A 67 15.58 1.47 1.41
CA ASP A 67 16.67 1.21 2.35
C ASP A 67 16.88 -0.29 2.59
N GLY A 68 17.59 -0.92 1.67
CA GLY A 68 18.07 -2.30 1.79
C GLY A 68 19.22 -2.46 2.79
N GLY A 69 19.28 -1.62 3.83
CA GLY A 69 20.14 -1.87 4.98
C GLY A 69 19.71 -3.17 5.65
N PRO A 70 20.65 -4.04 6.10
CA PRO A 70 20.28 -5.07 7.06
C PRO A 70 19.58 -4.35 8.21
N LEU A 71 18.39 -4.80 8.61
CA LEU A 71 17.74 -4.36 9.85
C LEU A 71 18.78 -4.54 10.95
N SER A 72 19.49 -3.46 11.29
CA SER A 72 20.61 -3.52 12.21
C SER A 72 20.05 -3.94 13.54
N GLU A 73 20.65 -4.97 14.12
CA GLU A 73 20.34 -5.55 15.42
C GLU A 73 20.73 -4.59 16.55
N GLU A 74 20.28 -3.34 16.48
CA GLU A 74 20.29 -2.46 17.63
C GLU A 74 19.10 -2.86 18.50
N ASP A 75 19.45 -3.60 19.56
CA ASP A 75 18.89 -3.55 20.92
C ASP A 75 18.52 -4.93 21.47
N THR A 76 19.54 -5.71 21.84
CA THR A 76 19.41 -6.76 22.87
C THR A 76 20.78 -7.13 23.45
N SER A 77 21.40 -6.19 24.18
CA SER A 77 22.41 -6.55 25.19
C SER A 77 21.67 -6.98 26.45
N GLU A 78 21.31 -8.26 26.55
CA GLU A 78 20.93 -8.89 27.82
C GLU A 78 22.20 -9.26 28.59
N ASP A 79 22.70 -8.32 29.38
CA ASP A 79 23.58 -8.58 30.52
C ASP A 79 23.04 -7.75 31.69
N GLU A 80 22.52 -8.43 32.73
CA GLU A 80 22.81 -8.17 34.15
C GLU A 80 21.75 -8.81 35.07
N LEU A 81 22.13 -9.96 35.63
CA LEU A 81 21.89 -10.25 37.05
C LEU A 81 22.85 -9.36 37.85
N GLU A 82 22.36 -8.27 38.44
CA GLU A 82 22.57 -7.91 39.85
C GLU A 82 22.03 -6.50 40.18
N GLU A 83 21.10 -6.52 41.13
CA GLU A 83 20.59 -5.47 41.98
C GLU A 83 21.52 -4.28 42.28
N ARG A 84 21.38 -3.17 41.54
CA ARG A 84 21.55 -1.79 42.07
C ARG A 84 20.63 -0.81 41.34
N THR A 85 19.76 -0.15 42.09
CA THR A 85 18.88 0.94 41.62
C THR A 85 19.68 2.19 41.22
N PRO A 86 19.62 2.67 39.96
CA PRO A 86 20.11 3.99 39.60
C PRO A 86 18.99 5.04 39.64
N PRO A 87 19.31 6.33 39.91
CA PRO A 87 18.31 7.39 40.00
C PRO A 87 17.75 7.78 38.61
N PRO A 88 16.56 8.40 38.56
CA PRO A 88 15.90 8.74 37.29
C PRO A 88 16.73 9.77 36.50
N SER A 89 17.32 9.31 35.40
CA SER A 89 18.02 10.17 34.44
C SER A 89 17.02 11.13 33.79
N ARG A 90 17.12 12.41 34.13
CA ARG A 90 16.41 13.50 33.46
C ARG A 90 16.76 13.48 31.97
N LYS A 91 15.76 13.24 31.12
CA LYS A 91 15.84 13.39 29.66
C LYS A 91 16.32 14.81 29.35
N ARG A 92 17.58 14.95 28.93
CA ARG A 92 18.11 16.23 28.43
C ARG A 92 17.36 16.56 27.14
N PRO A 93 16.80 17.77 26.99
CA PRO A 93 16.17 18.17 25.74
C PRO A 93 17.22 18.13 24.62
N ALA A 94 16.90 17.42 23.54
CA ALA A 94 17.73 17.36 22.35
C ALA A 94 18.07 18.78 21.89
N LYS A 95 19.35 19.16 21.99
CA LYS A 95 19.86 20.39 21.39
C LYS A 95 19.62 20.28 19.88
N LYS A 96 18.61 21.00 19.37
CA LYS A 96 18.44 21.23 17.94
C LYS A 96 19.75 21.78 17.39
N GLN A 97 20.47 20.97 16.62
CA GLN A 97 21.61 21.42 15.82
C GLN A 97 21.09 22.55 14.91
N LYS A 98 21.57 23.77 15.15
CA LYS A 98 21.41 24.86 14.21
C LYS A 98 22.27 24.49 13.00
N ARG A 99 21.63 24.04 11.92
CA ARG A 99 22.30 23.88 10.62
C ARG A 99 22.91 25.24 10.27
N ALA A 100 24.21 25.26 9.96
CA ALA A 100 24.83 26.45 9.39
C ALA A 100 24.04 26.85 8.12
N PRO A 101 23.85 28.15 7.85
CA PRO A 101 23.19 28.59 6.64
C PRO A 101 23.95 28.02 5.44
N SER A 102 23.22 27.37 4.54
CA SER A 102 23.78 26.82 3.31
C SER A 102 24.58 27.92 2.58
N PRO A 103 25.80 27.62 2.09
CA PRO A 103 26.57 28.58 1.33
C PRO A 103 25.74 29.10 0.15
N THR A 104 25.82 30.40 -0.10
CA THR A 104 25.12 31.05 -1.21
C THR A 104 25.51 30.34 -2.50
N PRO A 105 24.55 29.84 -3.29
CA PRO A 105 24.86 29.14 -4.53
C PRO A 105 25.67 30.07 -5.44
N PRO A 106 26.65 29.54 -6.18
CA PRO A 106 27.43 30.33 -7.12
C PRO A 106 26.49 31.01 -8.13
N PRO A 107 26.82 32.23 -8.58
CA PRO A 107 25.98 32.97 -9.52
C PRO A 107 25.76 32.12 -10.78
N LEU A 108 24.48 31.96 -11.14
CA LEU A 108 24.10 31.26 -12.36
C LEU A 108 24.78 31.92 -13.55
N SER A 109 25.42 31.10 -14.38
CA SER A 109 25.99 31.57 -15.65
C SER A 109 24.90 32.26 -16.47
N PRO A 110 25.23 33.37 -17.16
CA PRO A 110 24.25 34.12 -17.95
C PRO A 110 23.57 33.19 -18.96
N PRO A 111 22.25 33.35 -19.17
CA PRO A 111 21.54 32.55 -20.15
C PRO A 111 22.18 32.77 -21.53
N PRO A 112 22.23 31.72 -22.37
CA PRO A 112 22.67 31.87 -23.74
C PRO A 112 21.81 32.95 -24.45
N PRO A 113 22.38 33.68 -25.42
CA PRO A 113 21.68 34.73 -26.16
C PRO A 113 20.37 34.20 -26.73
N GLU A 114 19.28 34.97 -26.57
CA GLU A 114 18.01 34.67 -27.22
C GLU A 114 18.20 34.70 -28.73
N ASP A 115 18.02 33.55 -29.39
CA ASP A 115 18.01 33.47 -30.85
C ASP A 115 16.85 34.32 -31.39
N LEU A 116 17.21 35.20 -32.32
CA LEU A 116 16.29 36.12 -32.99
C LEU A 116 15.16 35.35 -33.69
N PRO A 117 13.90 35.82 -33.60
CA PRO A 117 12.78 35.17 -34.25
C PRO A 117 12.87 35.32 -35.77
N SER A 118 12.98 34.19 -36.47
CA SER A 118 12.87 34.13 -37.93
C SER A 118 11.49 34.64 -38.42
N PRO A 119 11.41 35.34 -39.57
CA PRO A 119 10.16 35.89 -40.09
C PRO A 119 9.15 34.81 -40.48
N ARG A 120 7.88 35.12 -40.19
CA ARG A 120 6.68 34.32 -40.49
C ARG A 120 6.50 34.02 -41.98
N SER A 121 6.17 32.76 -42.26
CA SER A 121 5.40 32.34 -43.44
C SER A 121 4.08 31.71 -42.97
N SER A 122 2.95 32.27 -43.43
CA SER A 122 1.57 31.77 -43.31
C SER A 122 1.29 30.56 -44.23
N PRO A 123 0.08 29.93 -44.26
CA PRO A 123 -0.96 29.69 -43.24
C PRO A 123 -1.36 28.19 -43.07
N GLN A 124 -1.94 27.86 -41.91
CA GLN A 124 -2.89 26.79 -41.47
C GLN A 124 -3.21 25.54 -42.37
N PRO A 125 -3.48 24.34 -41.79
CA PRO A 125 -4.70 24.11 -40.99
C PRO A 125 -4.64 23.11 -39.80
N GLY A 126 -5.59 23.28 -38.86
CA GLY A 126 -6.22 22.17 -38.12
C GLY A 126 -5.60 21.74 -36.78
N HIS A 127 -5.81 22.53 -35.72
CA HIS A 127 -5.57 22.08 -34.34
C HIS A 127 -6.72 21.18 -33.86
N LEU A 128 -6.46 19.88 -33.71
CA LEU A 128 -7.31 18.99 -32.91
C LEU A 128 -6.96 19.17 -31.43
N ILE A 129 -7.90 19.74 -30.66
CA ILE A 129 -7.86 19.77 -29.20
C ILE A 129 -8.48 18.46 -28.71
N LEU A 130 -7.64 17.52 -28.26
CA LEU A 130 -8.08 16.33 -27.53
C LEU A 130 -8.42 16.73 -26.08
N GLY A 131 -9.71 16.78 -25.79
CA GLY A 131 -10.24 16.86 -24.42
C GLY A 131 -10.01 15.54 -23.65
N PRO A 132 -10.16 15.56 -22.32
CA PRO A 132 -9.89 14.41 -21.48
C PRO A 132 -11.07 13.45 -21.52
N ALA A 133 -11.08 12.53 -22.48
CA ALA A 133 -12.02 11.43 -22.50
C ALA A 133 -11.32 10.15 -22.97
N GLN A 134 -11.40 9.15 -22.10
CA GLN A 134 -11.23 7.72 -22.37
C GLN A 134 -9.84 7.29 -22.86
N ARG A 135 -9.04 6.79 -21.91
CA ARG A 135 -7.86 5.96 -22.18
C ARG A 135 -8.32 4.71 -22.93
N ALA A 136 -8.26 4.75 -24.25
CA ALA A 136 -8.17 3.55 -25.05
C ALA A 136 -6.77 2.96 -24.83
N ASP A 137 -6.72 1.69 -24.46
CA ASP A 137 -5.50 0.91 -24.33
C ASP A 137 -4.86 0.76 -25.72
N PHE A 138 -4.02 1.71 -26.11
CA PHE A 138 -3.13 1.55 -27.25
C PHE A 138 -1.89 0.79 -26.78
N GLU A 139 -1.57 -0.33 -27.45
CA GLU A 139 -0.26 -0.96 -27.28
C GLU A 139 0.84 0.03 -27.70
N PRO A 140 1.90 0.20 -26.89
CA PRO A 140 2.96 1.14 -27.19
C PRO A 140 3.71 0.73 -28.46
N ILE A 141 3.77 1.62 -29.44
CA ILE A 141 4.58 1.45 -30.66
C ILE A 141 6.04 1.72 -30.30
N ASN A 142 6.85 0.67 -30.26
CA ASN A 142 8.29 0.78 -30.00
C ASN A 142 9.06 1.04 -31.31
N LEU A 143 9.69 2.21 -31.43
CA LEU A 143 10.57 2.57 -32.55
C LEU A 143 12.04 2.42 -32.13
N THR A 144 12.84 1.72 -32.94
CA THR A 144 14.30 1.55 -32.68
C THR A 144 15.09 2.17 -33.83
N PHE A 145 16.03 3.05 -33.51
CA PHE A 145 16.90 3.72 -34.48
C PHE A 145 18.33 3.25 -34.32
N ASN A 146 18.93 2.77 -35.41
CA ASN A 146 20.35 2.43 -35.44
C ASN A 146 21.13 3.65 -35.95
N ILE A 147 21.70 4.43 -35.03
CA ILE A 147 22.48 5.62 -35.36
C ILE A 147 23.97 5.23 -35.43
N PRO A 148 24.65 5.45 -36.56
CA PRO A 148 26.06 5.10 -36.70
C PRO A 148 26.96 5.96 -35.80
N VAL A 149 28.07 5.36 -35.36
CA VAL A 149 29.04 5.99 -34.46
C VAL A 149 29.69 7.18 -35.18
N GLY A 150 29.51 8.39 -34.64
CA GLY A 150 30.05 9.63 -35.21
C GLY A 150 29.03 10.56 -35.87
N PHE A 151 27.73 10.25 -35.83
CA PHE A 151 26.70 11.17 -36.31
C PHE A 151 26.59 12.42 -35.42
N SER A 152 26.96 13.59 -35.95
CA SER A 152 26.74 14.90 -35.32
C SER A 152 25.84 15.76 -36.21
N GLY A 153 24.54 15.55 -36.11
CA GLY A 153 23.54 16.32 -36.84
C GLY A 153 22.14 16.13 -36.24
N PRO A 154 21.15 16.95 -36.63
CA PRO A 154 19.77 16.76 -36.19
C PRO A 154 19.15 15.54 -36.87
N LEU A 155 18.50 14.68 -36.08
CA LEU A 155 17.73 13.53 -36.56
C LEU A 155 16.29 13.99 -36.81
N HIS A 156 15.92 14.16 -38.07
CA HIS A 156 14.55 14.50 -38.45
C HIS A 156 13.73 13.22 -38.64
N LEU A 157 12.77 12.99 -37.73
CA LEU A 157 11.85 11.86 -37.80
C LEU A 157 10.49 12.36 -38.29
N GLN A 158 10.13 11.98 -39.52
CA GLN A 158 8.81 12.24 -40.07
C GLN A 158 8.02 10.93 -40.08
N LEU A 159 7.14 10.77 -39.10
CA LEU A 159 6.28 9.59 -38.98
C LEU A 159 4.97 9.86 -39.73
N ASP A 160 4.85 9.26 -40.91
CA ASP A 160 3.60 9.31 -41.67
C ASP A 160 2.68 8.17 -41.20
N LEU A 161 1.71 8.53 -40.35
CA LEU A 161 0.76 7.60 -39.73
C LEU A 161 -0.44 7.30 -40.66
N SER A 162 -0.52 7.92 -41.84
CA SER A 162 -1.65 7.80 -42.76
C SER A 162 -1.85 6.39 -43.32
N ASN A 163 -0.83 5.53 -43.28
CA ASN A 163 -0.88 4.15 -43.77
C ASN A 163 -0.85 3.08 -42.66
N VAL A 164 -0.86 3.47 -41.38
CA VAL A 164 -0.92 2.48 -40.29
C VAL A 164 -2.37 2.03 -40.13
N PRO A 165 -2.70 0.75 -40.36
CA PRO A 165 -4.06 0.25 -40.19
C PRO A 165 -4.36 0.17 -38.69
N LEU A 166 -4.77 1.30 -38.11
CA LEU A 166 -5.45 1.32 -36.83
C LEU A 166 -6.71 0.48 -37.02
N ARG A 167 -6.71 -0.75 -36.48
CA ARG A 167 -7.88 -1.65 -36.51
C ARG A 167 -9.04 -1.00 -35.75
N GLN A 168 -9.79 -0.14 -36.43
CA GLN A 168 -11.08 0.34 -35.98
C GLN A 168 -12.15 -0.63 -36.47
N ASN A 169 -12.30 -1.75 -35.77
CA ASN A 169 -13.52 -2.55 -35.85
C ASN A 169 -14.55 -1.94 -34.90
N PHE A 170 -15.09 -0.78 -35.25
CA PHE A 170 -16.37 -0.32 -34.72
C PHE A 170 -17.15 0.32 -35.85
N ALA A 171 -18.15 -0.41 -36.34
CA ALA A 171 -19.13 0.11 -37.29
C ALA A 171 -19.88 1.29 -36.63
N PRO A 172 -19.93 2.47 -37.27
CA PRO A 172 -20.66 3.60 -36.72
C PRO A 172 -22.16 3.40 -36.95
N VAL A 173 -22.90 3.28 -35.84
CA VAL A 173 -24.34 3.52 -35.80
C VAL A 173 -24.54 5.01 -36.10
N LYS A 174 -25.18 5.32 -37.24
CA LYS A 174 -25.55 6.68 -37.61
C LYS A 174 -26.61 7.19 -36.65
N THR A 175 -26.23 8.14 -35.81
CA THR A 175 -27.18 9.06 -35.18
C THR A 175 -26.82 10.45 -35.68
N ASP A 176 -27.69 10.99 -36.53
CA ASP A 176 -27.78 12.42 -36.79
C ASP A 176 -28.10 13.10 -35.47
N GLU A 177 -27.29 14.04 -35.02
CA GLU A 177 -27.78 15.23 -34.31
C GLU A 177 -26.67 16.29 -34.06
N LEU A 178 -26.90 17.42 -34.74
CA LEU A 178 -26.69 18.81 -34.34
C LEU A 178 -25.73 19.13 -33.18
N HIS A 179 -24.70 19.90 -33.52
CA HIS A 179 -23.82 20.63 -32.62
C HIS A 179 -24.57 21.49 -31.60
N VAL A 180 -24.63 21.01 -30.35
CA VAL A 180 -24.92 21.83 -29.17
C VAL A 180 -23.67 21.86 -28.29
N ALA A 181 -23.27 23.06 -27.88
CA ALA A 181 -22.10 23.31 -27.04
C ALA A 181 -22.15 22.49 -25.73
N PRO A 182 -20.99 22.05 -25.19
CA PRO A 182 -20.93 21.28 -23.96
C PRO A 182 -21.39 22.16 -22.79
N THR A 183 -22.64 21.97 -22.39
CA THR A 183 -23.15 22.50 -21.13
C THR A 183 -22.43 21.78 -19.98
N PRO A 184 -22.12 22.48 -18.88
CA PRO A 184 -21.55 21.83 -17.70
C PRO A 184 -22.49 20.70 -17.29
N ILE A 185 -21.96 19.48 -17.21
CA ILE A 185 -22.66 18.34 -16.64
C ILE A 185 -22.97 18.72 -15.20
N LYS A 186 -24.16 19.29 -14.98
CA LYS A 186 -24.81 19.28 -13.68
C LYS A 186 -24.90 17.80 -13.35
N VAL A 187 -24.08 17.35 -12.39
CA VAL A 187 -24.33 16.11 -11.68
C VAL A 187 -25.69 16.33 -11.05
N VAL A 188 -26.74 15.95 -11.78
CA VAL A 188 -28.09 15.92 -11.25
C VAL A 188 -28.00 14.86 -10.17
N SER A 189 -27.93 15.31 -8.92
CA SER A 189 -28.23 14.46 -7.78
C SER A 189 -29.63 13.95 -8.05
N LEU A 190 -29.74 12.73 -8.60
CA LEU A 190 -30.98 11.99 -8.69
C LEU A 190 -31.63 12.14 -7.31
N ALA A 191 -32.78 12.82 -7.29
CA ALA A 191 -33.56 12.97 -6.09
C ALA A 191 -33.68 11.58 -5.49
N THR A 192 -33.14 11.41 -4.29
CA THR A 192 -33.22 10.15 -3.55
C THR A 192 -34.69 9.83 -3.39
N ASP A 193 -35.19 8.88 -4.19
CA ASP A 193 -36.50 8.28 -3.97
C ASP A 193 -36.54 7.85 -2.49
N GLU A 194 -37.44 8.45 -1.70
CA GLU A 194 -37.58 8.14 -0.27
C GLU A 194 -37.93 6.65 -0.03
N ASN A 195 -38.31 5.93 -1.09
CA ASN A 195 -38.61 4.50 -1.09
C ASN A 195 -37.46 3.59 -1.55
N ALA A 196 -36.32 4.13 -1.96
CA ALA A 196 -35.17 3.32 -2.37
C ALA A 196 -34.50 2.68 -1.15
N LYS A 197 -34.90 1.44 -0.84
CA LYS A 197 -34.26 0.60 0.17
C LYS A 197 -32.84 0.23 -0.27
N GLY A 198 -31.85 0.96 0.23
CA GLY A 198 -30.43 0.67 0.01
C GLY A 198 -29.93 -0.54 0.81
N PHE A 199 -28.70 -0.99 0.54
CA PHE A 199 -28.08 -2.13 1.24
C PHE A 199 -28.11 -2.01 2.77
N LEU A 200 -27.90 -0.81 3.32
CA LEU A 200 -27.90 -0.56 4.75
C LEU A 200 -29.31 -0.62 5.39
N SER A 201 -30.37 -0.57 4.58
CA SER A 201 -31.76 -0.71 5.05
C SER A 201 -32.13 -2.17 5.38
N PHE A 202 -31.35 -3.15 4.89
CA PHE A 202 -31.55 -4.54 5.25
C PHE A 202 -31.21 -4.80 6.72
N PRO A 203 -31.91 -5.69 7.43
CA PRO A 203 -31.52 -6.15 8.75
C PRO A 203 -30.08 -6.71 8.78
N PRO A 204 -29.37 -6.58 9.92
CA PRO A 204 -28.00 -7.09 10.06
C PRO A 204 -27.83 -8.57 9.68
N GLU A 205 -28.84 -9.43 9.92
CA GLU A 205 -28.72 -10.85 9.56
C GLU A 205 -28.66 -11.07 8.05
N LEU A 206 -29.41 -10.28 7.27
CA LEU A 206 -29.37 -10.36 5.82
C LEU A 206 -28.07 -9.77 5.27
N ARG A 207 -27.57 -8.67 5.86
CA ARG A 207 -26.26 -8.12 5.49
C ARG A 207 -25.14 -9.14 5.76
N ASN A 208 -25.18 -9.87 6.87
CA ASN A 208 -24.21 -10.93 7.17
C ASN A 208 -24.23 -12.07 6.15
N LYS A 209 -25.42 -12.45 5.63
CA LYS A 209 -25.49 -13.42 4.53
C LYS A 209 -24.79 -12.89 3.28
N VAL A 210 -25.04 -11.63 2.92
CA VAL A 210 -24.37 -10.99 1.77
C VAL A 210 -22.85 -10.91 1.99
N TYR A 211 -22.40 -10.50 3.17
CA TYR A 211 -20.97 -10.48 3.50
C TYR A 211 -20.33 -11.86 3.40
N ARG A 212 -21.00 -12.93 3.83
CA ARG A 212 -20.48 -14.29 3.63
C ARG A 212 -20.37 -14.65 2.16
N PHE A 213 -21.38 -14.35 1.34
CA PHE A 213 -21.29 -14.59 -0.10
C PHE A 213 -20.17 -13.80 -0.79
N LEU A 214 -19.84 -12.60 -0.28
CA LEU A 214 -18.81 -11.74 -0.87
C LEU A 214 -17.40 -12.00 -0.36
N PHE A 215 -17.27 -12.31 0.93
CA PHE A 215 -15.97 -12.38 1.62
C PHE A 215 -15.53 -13.80 1.91
N LYS A 216 -16.45 -14.75 2.08
CA LYS A 216 -16.09 -16.13 2.37
C LYS A 216 -15.82 -16.85 1.07
N ASP A 217 -14.64 -17.44 0.98
CA ASP A 217 -14.31 -18.37 -0.09
C ASP A 217 -14.17 -19.78 0.49
N GLU A 218 -14.54 -20.77 -0.30
CA GLU A 218 -14.29 -22.18 0.03
C GLU A 218 -12.79 -22.49 -0.10
N LYS A 219 -12.10 -21.79 -1.00
CA LYS A 219 -10.67 -21.89 -1.17
C LYS A 219 -9.93 -21.02 -0.17
N LYS A 220 -8.73 -21.46 0.19
CA LYS A 220 -7.79 -20.65 0.96
C LYS A 220 -7.38 -19.41 0.15
N PHE A 221 -7.20 -18.27 0.82
CA PHE A 221 -6.63 -17.06 0.22
C PHE A 221 -5.12 -17.26 0.05
N ASP A 222 -4.69 -17.58 -1.16
CA ASP A 222 -3.31 -17.91 -1.48
C ASP A 222 -2.54 -16.66 -1.94
N PHE A 223 -1.61 -16.18 -1.11
CA PHE A 223 -0.81 -15.00 -1.45
C PHE A 223 0.24 -15.28 -2.54
N SER A 224 0.58 -16.54 -2.80
CA SER A 224 1.48 -16.90 -3.91
C SER A 224 0.76 -16.81 -5.27
N GLN A 225 -0.56 -17.03 -5.27
CA GLN A 225 -1.40 -16.99 -6.46
C GLN A 225 -2.67 -16.19 -6.15
N PRO A 226 -2.63 -14.85 -6.25
CA PRO A 226 -3.72 -13.99 -5.83
C PRO A 226 -4.89 -14.03 -6.84
N ASP A 227 -5.65 -15.12 -6.84
CA ASP A 227 -6.83 -15.33 -7.66
C ASP A 227 -8.09 -14.68 -7.02
N ASN A 228 -8.25 -14.84 -5.70
CA ASN A 228 -9.50 -14.53 -4.99
C ASN A 228 -9.50 -13.18 -4.24
N PHE A 229 -8.51 -12.31 -4.46
CA PHE A 229 -8.37 -11.04 -3.72
C PHE A 229 -9.19 -9.86 -4.28
N LYS A 230 -9.80 -10.01 -5.47
CA LYS A 230 -10.35 -8.88 -6.25
C LYS A 230 -11.62 -8.27 -5.65
N CYS A 231 -12.40 -9.02 -4.89
CA CYS A 231 -13.74 -8.57 -4.44
C CYS A 231 -13.77 -8.07 -2.99
N THR A 232 -12.83 -8.48 -2.13
CA THR A 232 -12.99 -8.37 -0.69
C THR A 232 -12.57 -7.01 -0.11
N SER A 233 -11.47 -6.44 -0.60
CA SER A 233 -10.94 -5.17 -0.04
C SER A 233 -11.66 -3.92 -0.54
N ALA A 234 -12.16 -3.93 -1.78
CA ALA A 234 -12.88 -2.79 -2.36
C ALA A 234 -14.22 -2.55 -1.66
N PHE A 235 -14.96 -3.61 -1.34
CA PHE A 235 -16.26 -3.49 -0.69
C PHE A 235 -16.13 -3.01 0.76
N LEU A 236 -15.11 -3.49 1.50
CA LEU A 236 -14.81 -3.00 2.85
C LEU A 236 -14.47 -1.50 2.91
N ARG A 237 -13.97 -0.91 1.81
CA ARG A 237 -13.66 0.52 1.74
C ARG A 237 -14.88 1.40 1.45
N SER A 238 -16.04 0.83 1.14
CA SER A 238 -17.22 1.58 0.72
C SER A 238 -17.79 2.46 1.85
N CYS A 239 -18.05 1.89 3.02
CA CYS A 239 -18.54 2.62 4.18
C CYS A 239 -18.13 1.97 5.50
N ARG A 240 -18.15 2.76 6.57
CA ARG A 240 -17.74 2.33 7.92
C ARG A 240 -18.55 1.15 8.45
N GLN A 241 -19.85 1.14 8.21
CA GLN A 241 -20.73 0.06 8.67
C GLN A 241 -20.37 -1.28 8.01
N VAL A 242 -20.16 -1.27 6.68
CA VAL A 242 -19.69 -2.45 5.94
C VAL A 242 -18.31 -2.89 6.42
N TYR A 243 -17.42 -1.95 6.72
CA TYR A 243 -16.11 -2.27 7.28
C TYR A 243 -16.20 -2.98 8.63
N GLU A 244 -16.97 -2.43 9.57
CA GLU A 244 -17.09 -2.97 10.94
C GLU A 244 -17.74 -4.35 10.98
N GLU A 245 -18.81 -4.55 10.22
CA GLU A 245 -19.53 -5.82 10.12
C GLU A 245 -18.71 -6.85 9.31
N GLY A 246 -18.25 -6.44 8.12
CA GLY A 246 -17.64 -7.32 7.12
C GLY A 246 -16.25 -7.83 7.47
N ARG A 247 -15.41 -7.03 8.16
CA ARG A 247 -14.03 -7.43 8.51
C ARG A 247 -13.99 -8.70 9.36
N THR A 248 -14.97 -8.89 10.23
CA THR A 248 -15.02 -10.06 11.12
C THR A 248 -15.27 -11.35 10.35
N ILE A 249 -16.04 -11.27 9.27
CA ILE A 249 -16.30 -12.40 8.36
C ILE A 249 -15.08 -12.64 7.48
N LEU A 250 -14.53 -11.60 6.85
CA LEU A 250 -13.37 -11.72 5.96
C LEU A 250 -12.16 -12.33 6.68
N TYR A 251 -11.80 -11.82 7.86
CA TYR A 251 -10.61 -12.31 8.56
C TYR A 251 -10.92 -13.52 9.47
N GLY A 252 -12.17 -13.64 9.95
CA GLY A 252 -12.54 -14.66 10.93
C GLY A 252 -12.98 -16.00 10.35
N GLU A 253 -13.65 -16.00 9.18
CA GLU A 253 -14.16 -17.25 8.60
C GLU A 253 -13.20 -17.86 7.56
N ASN A 254 -12.32 -17.06 6.97
CA ASN A 254 -11.43 -17.52 5.91
C ASN A 254 -10.10 -18.08 6.42
N GLN A 255 -9.47 -18.88 5.56
CA GLN A 255 -8.12 -19.40 5.75
C GLN A 255 -7.14 -18.64 4.86
N PHE A 256 -6.09 -18.07 5.47
CA PHE A 256 -5.02 -17.39 4.74
C PHE A 256 -3.81 -18.30 4.57
N TYR A 257 -3.30 -18.41 3.35
CA TYR A 257 -2.13 -19.22 3.02
C TYR A 257 -0.99 -18.33 2.55
N PHE A 258 0.14 -18.44 3.24
CA PHE A 258 1.34 -17.67 2.98
C PHE A 258 2.48 -18.61 2.63
N GLU A 259 3.10 -18.33 1.50
CA GLU A 259 4.31 -18.98 1.02
C GLU A 259 5.37 -17.92 0.70
N ARG A 260 6.63 -18.31 0.71
CA ARG A 260 7.72 -17.45 0.26
C ARG A 260 7.49 -17.07 -1.20
N ASN A 261 7.34 -15.78 -1.48
CA ASN A 261 7.20 -15.30 -2.85
C ASN A 261 8.55 -15.34 -3.57
N LYS A 262 8.67 -16.23 -4.55
CA LYS A 262 9.89 -16.48 -5.35
C LYS A 262 10.08 -15.48 -6.48
N ASP A 263 9.08 -14.62 -6.73
CA ASP A 263 9.20 -13.57 -7.71
C ASP A 263 10.27 -12.56 -7.29
N MET A 264 10.95 -12.03 -8.29
CA MET A 264 11.97 -11.01 -8.10
C MET A 264 11.43 -9.66 -8.56
N ARG A 265 11.55 -8.65 -7.70
CA ARG A 265 11.24 -7.25 -8.03
C ARG A 265 12.49 -6.40 -7.91
N ARG A 266 12.57 -5.35 -8.73
CA ARG A 266 13.55 -4.28 -8.55
C ARG A 266 12.87 -2.94 -8.83
N PRO A 267 13.20 -1.89 -8.06
CA PRO A 267 12.95 -0.54 -8.54
C PRO A 267 13.78 -0.31 -9.81
N PHE A 268 13.33 0.60 -10.67
CA PHE A 268 13.95 0.81 -11.98
C PHE A 268 15.40 1.33 -11.89
N TRP A 269 15.79 1.91 -10.74
CA TRP A 269 17.15 2.42 -10.48
C TRP A 269 18.09 1.40 -9.84
N ALA A 270 17.61 0.25 -9.36
CA ALA A 270 18.49 -0.76 -8.77
C ALA A 270 19.06 -1.70 -9.85
N GLY A 271 20.37 -1.94 -9.78
CA GLY A 271 21.04 -2.88 -10.71
C GLY A 271 20.56 -4.32 -10.51
N GLU A 272 20.38 -4.75 -9.27
CA GLU A 272 20.06 -6.12 -8.91
C GLU A 272 18.56 -6.34 -8.67
N ARG A 273 18.06 -7.49 -9.13
CA ARG A 273 16.71 -7.98 -8.78
C ARG A 273 16.77 -8.69 -7.43
N LYS A 274 15.87 -8.33 -6.52
CA LYS A 274 15.76 -8.95 -5.20
C LYS A 274 14.47 -9.75 -5.12
N GLU A 275 14.55 -10.93 -4.51
CA GLU A 275 13.38 -11.74 -4.17
C GLU A 275 12.43 -10.95 -3.24
N ILE A 276 11.12 -11.14 -3.41
CA ILE A 276 10.11 -10.56 -2.51
C ILE A 276 10.11 -11.29 -1.16
N GLY A 277 10.21 -12.63 -1.17
CA GLY A 277 10.27 -13.44 0.04
C GLY A 277 8.97 -13.36 0.86
N TYR A 278 9.08 -13.07 2.15
CA TYR A 278 7.93 -12.91 3.06
C TYR A 278 7.43 -11.46 3.20
N LYS A 279 7.90 -10.55 2.35
CA LYS A 279 7.47 -9.14 2.39
C LYS A 279 5.96 -8.97 2.20
N ASP A 280 5.33 -9.77 1.34
CA ASP A 280 3.88 -9.69 1.11
C ASP A 280 3.07 -10.07 2.37
N LEU A 281 3.54 -11.06 3.15
CA LEU A 281 2.93 -11.41 4.44
C LEU A 281 3.09 -10.26 5.44
N ARG A 282 4.29 -9.65 5.51
CA ARG A 282 4.55 -8.50 6.39
C ARG A 282 3.66 -7.32 6.04
N LEU A 283 3.65 -6.94 4.78
CA LEU A 283 2.81 -5.88 4.21
C LEU A 283 1.34 -6.14 4.53
N PHE A 284 0.86 -7.37 4.32
CA PHE A 284 -0.52 -7.74 4.63
C PHE A 284 -0.85 -7.50 6.11
N LEU A 285 -0.03 -8.04 7.04
CA LEU A 285 -0.27 -7.87 8.47
C LEU A 285 -0.20 -6.41 8.92
N ARG A 286 0.75 -5.63 8.37
CA ARG A 286 0.88 -4.19 8.64
C ARG A 286 -0.32 -3.41 8.11
N LEU A 287 -0.78 -3.71 6.89
CA LEU A 287 -1.87 -3.02 6.20
C LEU A 287 -3.22 -3.26 6.88
N ILE A 288 -3.52 -4.50 7.27
CA ILE A 288 -4.77 -4.80 7.99
C ILE A 288 -4.73 -4.26 9.41
N GLY A 289 -3.53 -4.16 10.00
CA GLY A 289 -3.31 -3.64 11.35
C GLY A 289 -3.64 -4.65 12.46
N PRO A 290 -3.35 -4.28 13.72
CA PRO A 290 -3.45 -5.19 14.87
C PRO A 290 -4.89 -5.63 15.14
N THR A 291 -5.85 -4.73 15.02
CA THR A 291 -7.28 -5.02 15.25
C THR A 291 -7.79 -6.09 14.31
N ASN A 292 -7.45 -6.01 13.02
CA ASN A 292 -7.89 -7.01 12.05
C ASN A 292 -7.09 -8.30 12.13
N THR A 293 -5.80 -8.22 12.47
CA THR A 293 -4.97 -9.38 12.78
C THR A 293 -5.57 -10.22 13.92
N SER A 294 -6.19 -9.56 14.91
CA SER A 294 -6.88 -10.25 16.01
C SER A 294 -8.13 -11.03 15.59
N TYR A 295 -8.71 -10.71 14.43
CA TYR A 295 -9.84 -11.46 13.88
C TYR A 295 -9.39 -12.70 13.11
N ILE A 296 -8.12 -12.82 12.71
CA ILE A 296 -7.63 -13.99 12.00
C ILE A 296 -7.81 -15.24 12.87
N ARG A 297 -8.52 -16.25 12.34
CA ARG A 297 -8.75 -17.54 13.02
C ARG A 297 -7.91 -18.67 12.44
N GLN A 298 -7.70 -18.69 11.13
CA GLN A 298 -7.01 -19.77 10.45
C GLN A 298 -5.91 -19.24 9.55
N ILE A 299 -4.68 -19.70 9.79
CA ILE A 299 -3.52 -19.33 8.99
C ILE A 299 -2.70 -20.57 8.64
N TRP A 300 -2.19 -20.59 7.42
CA TRP A 300 -1.23 -21.58 6.95
C TRP A 300 0.02 -20.84 6.51
N ILE A 301 1.15 -21.13 7.17
CA ILE A 301 2.46 -20.57 6.82
C ILE A 301 3.36 -21.68 6.29
N CYS A 302 3.90 -21.46 5.10
CA CYS A 302 4.88 -22.31 4.44
C CYS A 302 6.26 -21.65 4.57
N PHE A 303 7.16 -22.28 5.32
CA PHE A 303 8.53 -21.86 5.56
C PHE A 303 9.46 -22.49 4.52
N ASP A 304 9.97 -21.71 3.57
CA ASP A 304 10.84 -22.19 2.48
C ASP A 304 12.15 -21.40 2.43
N ASP A 305 13.23 -22.07 2.02
CA ASP A 305 14.53 -21.44 1.83
C ASP A 305 14.56 -20.69 0.50
N ALA A 306 15.28 -19.57 0.44
CA ALA A 306 15.49 -18.86 -0.81
C ALA A 306 16.27 -19.73 -1.82
N MET A 307 15.84 -19.71 -3.08
CA MET A 307 16.59 -20.35 -4.15
C MET A 307 17.86 -19.56 -4.47
N PRO A 308 19.03 -20.19 -4.70
CA PRO A 308 20.26 -19.50 -5.07
C PRO A 308 20.13 -18.65 -6.34
N SER A 309 19.28 -19.09 -7.28
CA SER A 309 18.96 -18.35 -8.50
C SER A 309 18.18 -17.07 -8.23
N ALA A 310 17.32 -17.05 -7.20
CA ALA A 310 16.52 -15.87 -6.82
C ALA A 310 17.29 -14.91 -5.90
N THR A 311 18.33 -15.41 -5.21
CA THR A 311 19.16 -14.65 -4.28
C THR A 311 20.65 -14.82 -4.60
N PRO A 312 21.12 -14.31 -5.76
CA PRO A 312 22.52 -14.41 -6.14
C PRO A 312 23.45 -13.58 -5.24
N HIS A 313 22.92 -12.50 -4.64
CA HIS A 313 23.68 -11.61 -3.75
C HIS A 313 24.03 -12.28 -2.40
N LEU A 314 23.25 -13.26 -1.96
CA LEU A 314 23.53 -14.02 -0.74
C LEU A 314 24.56 -15.10 -1.08
N LYS A 315 25.78 -15.02 -0.56
CA LYS A 315 26.82 -15.98 -0.93
C LYS A 315 26.64 -17.29 -0.17
N ARG A 316 26.24 -17.21 1.09
CA ARG A 316 26.16 -18.38 1.97
C ARG A 316 24.80 -19.06 1.82
N ALA A 317 24.78 -20.39 1.96
CA ALA A 317 23.53 -21.14 2.01
C ALA A 317 22.72 -20.83 3.28
N GLU A 318 23.41 -20.44 4.36
CA GLU A 318 22.79 -20.14 5.65
C GLU A 318 21.95 -18.85 5.59
N GLU A 319 22.46 -17.81 4.93
CA GLU A 319 21.78 -16.51 4.74
C GLU A 319 20.46 -16.64 3.96
N ARG A 320 20.29 -17.72 3.19
CA ARG A 320 19.08 -18.00 2.41
C ARG A 320 17.99 -18.71 3.20
N ARG A 321 18.29 -19.15 4.43
CA ARG A 321 17.31 -19.88 5.24
C ARG A 321 16.24 -18.94 5.75
N TYR A 322 14.98 -19.38 5.73
CA TYR A 322 13.87 -18.61 6.31
C TYR A 322 14.08 -18.29 7.80
N VAL A 323 14.90 -19.08 8.50
CA VAL A 323 15.28 -18.89 9.91
C VAL A 323 15.89 -17.51 10.17
N TYR A 324 16.60 -16.93 9.18
CA TYR A 324 17.23 -15.61 9.28
C TYR A 324 16.49 -14.52 8.49
N ASP A 325 15.31 -14.83 7.97
CA ASP A 325 14.53 -13.84 7.21
C ASP A 325 13.89 -12.83 8.17
N GLY A 326 14.42 -11.60 8.19
CA GLY A 326 13.97 -10.55 9.09
C GLY A 326 12.48 -10.20 8.93
N HIS A 327 11.95 -10.25 7.71
CA HIS A 327 10.54 -9.97 7.46
C HIS A 327 9.65 -11.06 8.09
N LEU A 328 10.06 -12.31 7.95
CA LEU A 328 9.33 -13.43 8.54
C LEU A 328 9.35 -13.36 10.07
N ILE A 329 10.50 -13.07 10.67
CA ILE A 329 10.64 -12.93 12.13
C ILE A 329 9.69 -11.83 12.66
N GLU A 330 9.60 -10.70 11.97
CA GLU A 330 8.67 -9.63 12.33
C GLU A 330 7.21 -10.06 12.18
N CYS A 331 6.88 -10.82 11.13
CA CYS A 331 5.52 -11.38 10.96
C CYS A 331 5.16 -12.31 12.11
N LEU A 332 6.07 -13.19 12.53
CA LEU A 332 5.86 -14.08 13.67
C LEU A 332 5.65 -13.28 14.96
N HIS A 333 6.39 -12.19 15.14
CA HIS A 333 6.20 -11.28 16.29
C HIS A 333 4.83 -10.60 16.29
N VAL A 334 4.39 -10.05 15.15
CA VAL A 334 3.07 -9.42 15.00
C VAL A 334 1.96 -10.44 15.25
N LEU A 335 2.08 -11.65 14.69
CA LEU A 335 1.13 -12.73 14.93
C LEU A 335 1.09 -13.13 16.42
N ALA A 336 2.24 -13.26 17.08
CA ALA A 336 2.29 -13.62 18.49
C ALA A 336 1.59 -12.58 19.39
N ARG A 337 1.73 -11.28 19.06
CA ARG A 337 1.16 -10.20 19.86
C ARG A 337 -0.33 -10.01 19.63
N ASP A 338 -0.73 -9.96 18.36
CA ASP A 338 -2.03 -9.42 17.98
C ASP A 338 -3.04 -10.50 17.57
N SER A 339 -2.60 -11.71 17.18
CA SER A 339 -3.49 -12.75 16.65
C SER A 339 -4.18 -13.60 17.72
N ARG A 340 -5.42 -14.03 17.43
CA ARG A 340 -6.19 -14.96 18.26
C ARG A 340 -6.58 -16.20 17.46
N LEU A 341 -5.56 -16.93 17.02
CA LEU A 341 -5.72 -18.07 16.11
C LEU A 341 -6.51 -19.21 16.76
N LYS A 342 -7.44 -19.79 16.00
CA LYS A 342 -8.09 -21.08 16.27
C LYS A 342 -7.18 -22.20 15.80
N LYS A 343 -6.71 -22.09 14.55
CA LYS A 343 -5.90 -23.12 13.89
C LYS A 343 -4.70 -22.49 13.19
N ILE A 344 -3.53 -23.06 13.38
CA ILE A 344 -2.33 -22.72 12.62
C ILE A 344 -1.77 -23.98 11.96
N THR A 345 -1.54 -23.90 10.65
CA THR A 345 -0.92 -24.96 9.87
C THR A 345 0.48 -24.51 9.47
N LEU A 346 1.48 -25.30 9.82
CA LEU A 346 2.88 -25.03 9.51
C LEU A 346 3.39 -26.04 8.49
N ALA A 347 4.14 -25.56 7.51
CA ALA A 347 4.87 -26.41 6.59
C ALA A 347 6.33 -25.99 6.56
N PHE A 348 7.25 -26.93 6.72
CA PHE A 348 8.70 -26.66 6.74
C PHE A 348 9.35 -27.28 5.51
N TRP A 349 9.94 -26.39 4.71
CA TRP A 349 10.60 -26.64 3.44
C TRP A 349 12.03 -26.15 3.50
N GLY A 350 12.74 -26.33 2.39
CA GLY A 350 14.12 -25.94 2.26
C GLY A 350 15.10 -27.10 2.25
N ARG A 351 16.37 -26.74 2.32
CA ARG A 351 17.50 -27.67 2.14
C ARG A 351 17.96 -28.27 3.46
N LYS A 352 17.85 -27.49 4.54
CA LYS A 352 18.22 -27.92 5.89
C LYS A 352 16.97 -28.16 6.73
N HIS A 353 17.06 -29.13 7.64
CA HIS A 353 16.01 -29.35 8.62
C HIS A 353 16.03 -28.24 9.68
N LEU A 354 14.86 -27.81 10.13
CA LEU A 354 14.74 -26.95 11.30
C LEU A 354 15.23 -27.72 12.53
N ALA A 355 16.32 -27.24 13.13
CA ALA A 355 17.01 -27.87 14.23
C ALA A 355 16.80 -27.12 15.54
N LYS A 356 17.06 -27.80 16.65
CA LYS A 356 16.99 -27.20 18.00
C LYS A 356 17.97 -26.03 18.17
N THR A 357 19.03 -25.97 17.37
CA THR A 357 20.00 -24.87 17.37
C THR A 357 19.45 -23.56 16.82
N ASP A 358 18.35 -23.59 16.06
CA ASP A 358 17.73 -22.40 15.45
C ASP A 358 16.88 -21.61 16.49
N MET A 359 17.48 -21.34 17.66
CA MET A 359 16.79 -20.87 18.88
C MET A 359 16.02 -19.57 18.66
N ARG A 360 16.61 -18.58 17.99
CA ARG A 360 15.98 -17.26 17.75
C ARG A 360 14.67 -17.39 16.98
N PHE A 361 14.66 -18.23 15.95
CA PHE A 361 13.45 -18.46 15.15
C PHE A 361 12.41 -19.26 15.95
N LEU A 362 12.85 -20.33 16.62
CA LEU A 362 11.98 -21.17 17.44
C LEU A 362 11.31 -20.37 18.56
N GLU A 363 12.03 -19.48 19.23
CA GLU A 363 11.48 -18.61 20.28
C GLU A 363 10.33 -17.75 19.74
N LYS A 364 10.54 -17.06 18.60
CA LYS A 364 9.50 -16.21 18.00
C LYS A 364 8.32 -17.02 17.47
N LEU A 365 8.58 -18.20 16.91
CA LEU A 365 7.52 -19.11 16.44
C LEU A 365 6.69 -19.65 17.62
N CYS A 366 7.34 -20.12 18.68
CA CYS A 366 6.69 -20.70 19.86
C CYS A 366 5.91 -19.66 20.69
N ASN A 367 6.20 -18.37 20.54
CA ASN A 367 5.41 -17.30 21.15
C ASN A 367 3.99 -17.20 20.57
N ILE A 368 3.76 -17.69 19.35
CA ILE A 368 2.43 -17.76 18.75
C ILE A 368 1.62 -18.86 19.44
N LYS A 369 0.41 -18.53 19.90
CA LYS A 369 -0.50 -19.49 20.54
C LYS A 369 -1.76 -19.72 19.71
N ALA A 370 -2.15 -20.98 19.52
CA ALA A 370 -3.36 -21.40 18.81
C ALA A 370 -4.07 -22.56 19.53
N ASP A 371 -5.34 -22.81 19.24
CA ASP A 371 -6.08 -23.94 19.84
C ASP A 371 -5.70 -25.28 19.19
N GLU A 372 -5.34 -25.24 17.90
CA GLU A 372 -4.89 -26.38 17.13
C GLU A 372 -3.65 -26.01 16.29
N VAL A 373 -2.62 -26.84 16.38
CA VAL A 373 -1.37 -26.70 15.62
C VAL A 373 -1.20 -27.95 14.76
N GLU A 374 -1.24 -27.77 13.45
CA GLU A 374 -1.08 -28.82 12.46
C GLU A 374 0.22 -28.64 11.67
N PHE A 375 0.79 -29.77 11.23
CA PHE A 375 1.90 -29.79 10.30
C PHE A 375 1.41 -30.51 9.05
N LYS A 376 1.45 -29.83 7.90
CA LYS A 376 0.97 -30.37 6.63
C LYS A 376 1.94 -30.01 5.52
N SER A 377 2.15 -30.95 4.61
CA SER A 377 2.77 -30.65 3.32
C SER A 377 1.76 -29.92 2.43
N PRO A 378 2.09 -28.76 1.83
CA PRO A 378 1.26 -28.13 0.79
C PRO A 378 1.01 -29.04 -0.42
N PHE A 379 1.86 -30.04 -0.67
CA PHE A 379 1.68 -30.97 -1.78
C PHE A 379 0.96 -32.23 -1.30
N GLN A 380 0.00 -32.70 -2.11
CA GLN A 380 -0.76 -33.90 -1.84
C GLN A 380 0.10 -35.17 -1.81
N ASN A 381 1.30 -35.13 -2.41
CA ASN A 381 2.20 -36.27 -2.49
C ASN A 381 3.35 -36.17 -1.45
N PRO A 382 3.24 -36.84 -0.30
CA PRO A 382 4.24 -36.78 0.76
C PRO A 382 5.57 -37.45 0.39
N TYR A 383 5.59 -38.33 -0.62
CA TYR A 383 6.78 -39.13 -0.95
C TYR A 383 7.95 -38.31 -1.50
N TRP A 384 7.65 -37.22 -2.22
CA TRP A 384 8.69 -36.42 -2.88
C TRP A 384 9.28 -35.35 -1.98
N HIS A 385 8.62 -35.07 -0.86
CA HIS A 385 8.90 -33.91 -0.04
C HIS A 385 8.69 -34.21 1.44
N PRO A 386 9.67 -34.84 2.09
CA PRO A 386 9.61 -35.05 3.53
C PRO A 386 9.62 -33.70 4.26
N GLU A 387 8.87 -33.62 5.35
CA GLU A 387 8.86 -32.44 6.21
C GLU A 387 10.29 -32.13 6.72
N ARG A 388 10.75 -30.89 6.51
CA ARG A 388 12.11 -30.45 6.87
C ARG A 388 12.19 -29.96 8.30
N ILE A 389 11.75 -30.79 9.25
CA ILE A 389 11.79 -30.50 10.68
C ILE A 389 12.20 -31.75 11.46
N PHE A 390 13.06 -31.59 12.47
CA PHE A 390 13.37 -32.72 13.35
C PHE A 390 12.15 -33.11 14.19
N PRO A 391 11.86 -34.42 14.38
CA PRO A 391 10.67 -34.87 15.13
C PRO A 391 10.58 -34.30 16.54
N GLU A 392 11.70 -34.19 17.26
CA GLU A 392 11.73 -33.59 18.60
C GLU A 392 11.29 -32.13 18.58
N VAL A 393 11.82 -31.34 17.65
CA VAL A 393 11.45 -29.93 17.46
C VAL A 393 9.97 -29.82 17.10
N LYS A 394 9.47 -30.68 16.21
CA LYS A 394 8.05 -30.75 15.83
C LYS A 394 7.15 -30.98 17.05
N THR A 395 7.51 -31.95 17.91
CA THR A 395 6.75 -32.23 19.15
C THR A 395 6.80 -31.05 20.11
N ASN A 396 7.95 -30.37 20.24
CA ASN A 396 8.08 -29.22 21.13
C ASN A 396 7.25 -28.04 20.64
N ILE A 397 7.35 -27.67 19.36
CA ILE A 397 6.56 -26.61 18.74
C ILE A 397 5.07 -26.89 18.94
N LYS A 398 4.62 -28.12 18.67
CA LYS A 398 3.21 -28.49 18.85
C LYS A 398 2.76 -28.27 20.30
N LYS A 399 3.57 -28.71 21.27
CA LYS A 399 3.27 -28.58 22.70
C LYS A 399 3.26 -27.13 23.17
N GLU A 400 4.24 -26.32 22.76
CA GLU A 400 4.39 -24.95 23.21
C GLU A 400 3.38 -24.00 22.55
N MET A 401 3.09 -24.17 21.25
CA MET A 401 2.17 -23.31 20.52
C MET A 401 0.69 -23.63 20.81
N THR A 402 0.38 -24.86 21.22
CA THR A 402 -1.01 -25.26 21.53
C THR A 402 -1.44 -24.71 22.89
N ARG A 403 -2.56 -23.97 22.93
CA ARG A 403 -3.13 -23.46 24.18
C ARG A 403 -3.65 -24.61 25.04
N LYS A 404 -3.39 -24.53 26.35
CA LYS A 404 -3.94 -25.49 27.33
C LYS A 404 -5.47 -25.40 27.41
N VAL A 405 -6.00 -24.17 27.37
CA VAL A 405 -7.44 -23.89 27.35
C VAL A 405 -7.79 -23.37 25.97
N LYS A 406 -8.66 -24.10 25.26
CA LYS A 406 -9.14 -23.68 23.93
C LYS A 406 -10.01 -22.44 24.07
N MET A 407 -9.78 -21.46 23.19
CA MET A 407 -10.59 -20.23 23.13
C MET A 407 -11.87 -20.44 22.32
N TYR A 408 -11.83 -21.31 21.32
CA TYR A 408 -12.95 -21.58 20.42
C TYR A 408 -13.48 -22.99 20.64
N ASN A 409 -14.80 -23.10 20.68
CA ASN A 409 -15.44 -24.40 20.67
C ASN A 409 -15.20 -25.08 19.31
N ASN A 410 -15.06 -26.40 19.34
CA ASN A 410 -15.07 -27.18 18.11
C ASN A 410 -16.48 -27.03 17.51
N GLU A 411 -16.60 -26.29 16.41
CA GLU A 411 -17.81 -26.30 15.58
C GLU A 411 -17.95 -27.72 15.05
N LYS A 412 -19.05 -28.38 15.46
CA LYS A 412 -19.40 -29.75 15.06
C LYS A 412 -19.89 -29.80 13.62
#